data_AF-A0A820DVP1-F1
#
_entry.id   AF-A0A820DVP1-F1
#
_cell.length_a   1.000
_cell.length_b   1.000
_cell.length_c   1.000
_cell.angle_alpha   90.00
_cell.angle_beta   90.00
_cell.angle_gamma   90.00
#
_symmetry.space_group_name_H-M   'P 1'
#
loop_
_entity.id
_entity.type
_entity.pdbx_description
1 polymer ?
#
loop_
_entity_poly.entity_id
_entity_poly.type
_entity_poly.pdbx_seq_one_letter_code
_entity_poly.pdbx_strand_id
1 'polypeptide(L)'
;MFLSNLHSLVLNLAEYVQNLNDTFSSIFRLPKLKYGKITYRIRIDQDLSGSYFSRFHCSPIETLIINGPFSNDLLNNLLYHFPKLHHLSINYLTASRDENSETHATSLLKHLKYVSLKLYLIAFNKFEQIVQTFFGDIEVLRISTQYDTAYLDA
;
A
#
# COMPACT_ATOMS: atom_id res chain seq x y z
N MET A 1 10.04 -23.13 7.85
CA MET A 1 10.01 -21.68 7.57
C MET A 1 10.57 -20.97 8.80
N PHE A 2 11.66 -20.21 8.65
CA PHE A 2 12.14 -19.36 9.74
C PHE A 2 11.02 -18.36 10.12
N LEU A 3 10.80 -18.12 11.41
CA LEU A 3 9.80 -17.16 11.94
C LEU A 3 8.31 -17.54 11.78
N SER A 4 7.96 -18.83 11.78
CA SER A 4 6.56 -19.31 11.66
C SER A 4 5.58 -18.83 12.75
N ASN A 5 6.11 -18.36 13.88
CA ASN A 5 5.32 -17.82 15.01
C ASN A 5 5.35 -16.28 15.11
N LEU A 6 5.95 -15.60 14.13
CA LEU A 6 6.04 -14.14 14.18
C LEU A 6 4.68 -13.51 13.89
N HIS A 7 4.16 -12.75 14.86
CA HIS A 7 2.88 -12.05 14.75
C HIS A 7 3.01 -10.57 14.36
N SER A 8 4.16 -9.96 14.64
CA SER A 8 4.42 -8.56 14.37
C SER A 8 5.83 -8.39 13.84
N LEU A 9 5.98 -7.61 12.77
CA LEU A 9 7.27 -7.25 12.20
C LEU A 9 7.33 -5.74 12.00
N VAL A 10 8.41 -5.13 12.49
CA VAL A 10 8.83 -3.78 12.14
C VAL A 10 10.19 -3.88 11.49
N LEU A 11 10.27 -3.46 10.22
CA LEU A 11 11.50 -3.46 9.44
C LEU A 11 11.86 -2.04 9.05
N ASN A 12 13.08 -1.61 9.36
CA ASN A 12 13.62 -0.33 8.94
C ASN A 12 14.87 -0.56 8.10
N LEU A 13 14.76 -0.36 6.80
CA LEU A 13 15.84 -0.52 5.84
C LEU A 13 16.57 0.81 5.72
N ALA A 14 17.80 0.87 6.26
CA ALA A 14 18.61 2.07 6.29
C ALA A 14 19.17 2.44 4.91
N GLU A 15 19.48 1.43 4.11
CA GLU A 15 20.05 1.58 2.77
C GLU A 15 18.97 1.50 1.68
N TYR A 16 19.34 1.95 0.48
CA TYR A 16 18.49 1.83 -0.70
C TYR A 16 18.25 0.36 -1.03
N VAL A 17 16.97 -0.02 -1.08
CA VAL A 17 16.59 -1.39 -1.38
C VAL A 17 16.76 -1.63 -2.88
N GLN A 18 17.63 -2.57 -3.25
CA GLN A 18 17.84 -2.91 -4.66
C GLN A 18 16.66 -3.72 -5.23
N ASN A 19 16.04 -4.59 -4.41
CA ASN A 19 14.94 -5.45 -4.83
C ASN A 19 13.86 -5.54 -3.74
N LEU A 20 12.80 -4.75 -3.90
CA LEU A 20 11.65 -4.75 -3.00
C LEU A 20 10.80 -6.02 -3.15
N ASN A 21 10.73 -6.63 -4.35
CA ASN A 21 9.93 -7.83 -4.60
C ASN A 21 10.34 -8.98 -3.69
N ASP A 22 11.64 -9.26 -3.61
CA ASP A 22 12.15 -10.38 -2.81
C ASP A 22 11.96 -10.13 -1.31
N THR A 23 12.15 -8.87 -0.90
CA THR A 23 11.96 -8.45 0.49
C THR A 23 10.50 -8.59 0.91
N PHE A 24 9.57 -8.02 0.15
CA PHE A 24 8.14 -8.04 0.44
C PHE A 24 7.56 -9.45 0.34
N SER A 25 7.89 -10.20 -0.70
CA SER A 25 7.41 -11.57 -0.85
C SER A 25 7.84 -12.48 0.30
N SER A 26 9.07 -12.32 0.81
CA SER A 26 9.56 -13.10 1.95
C SER A 26 8.80 -12.77 3.24
N ILE A 27 8.53 -11.49 3.48
CA ILE A 27 7.83 -11.01 4.68
C ILE A 27 6.35 -11.37 4.65
N PHE A 28 5.66 -11.08 3.55
CA PHE A 28 4.21 -11.20 3.48
C PHE A 28 3.70 -12.64 3.39
N ARG A 29 4.59 -13.61 3.11
CA ARG A 29 4.33 -15.05 3.21
C ARG A 29 4.35 -15.59 4.64
N LEU A 30 4.76 -14.80 5.64
CA LEU A 30 4.83 -15.28 7.02
C LEU A 30 3.43 -15.63 7.56
N PRO A 31 3.19 -16.88 8.00
CA PRO A 31 1.85 -17.46 8.13
C PRO A 31 1.04 -16.93 9.33
N LYS A 32 1.69 -16.26 10.28
CA LYS A 32 1.03 -15.72 11.48
C LYS A 32 1.20 -14.20 11.63
N LEU A 33 1.81 -13.55 10.64
CA LEU A 33 2.11 -12.12 10.68
C LEU A 33 0.82 -11.31 10.54
N LYS A 34 0.35 -10.72 11.63
CA LYS A 34 -0.85 -9.88 11.67
C LYS A 34 -0.51 -8.40 11.51
N TYR A 35 0.65 -7.98 11.99
CA TYR A 35 1.11 -6.60 11.91
C TYR A 35 2.42 -6.50 11.12
N GLY A 36 2.44 -5.66 10.09
CA GLY A 36 3.63 -5.36 9.30
C GLY A 36 3.86 -3.86 9.18
N LYS A 37 5.03 -3.39 9.59
CA LYS A 37 5.51 -2.03 9.31
C LYS A 37 6.83 -2.10 8.58
N ILE A 38 6.91 -1.52 7.40
CA ILE A 38 8.13 -1.53 6.59
C ILE A 38 8.50 -0.09 6.22
N THR A 39 9.69 0.31 6.62
CA THR A 39 10.31 1.58 6.24
C THR A 39 11.45 1.32 5.28
N TYR A 40 11.43 1.97 4.12
CA TYR A 40 12.45 1.79 3.09
C TYR A 40 12.65 3.05 2.25
N ARG A 41 13.76 3.05 1.51
CA ARG A 41 14.09 4.06 0.51
C ARG A 41 14.41 3.35 -0.80
N ILE A 42 14.00 3.96 -1.91
CA ILE A 42 14.40 3.54 -3.26
C ILE A 42 15.23 4.64 -3.89
N ARG A 43 16.03 4.28 -4.89
CA ARG A 43 16.70 5.30 -5.71
C ARG A 43 15.69 5.97 -6.64
N ILE A 44 15.96 7.22 -7.02
CA ILE A 44 15.03 8.03 -7.84
C ILE A 44 14.79 7.42 -9.24
N ASP A 45 15.77 6.67 -9.73
CA ASP A 45 15.77 5.97 -11.02
C ASP A 45 15.15 4.57 -10.96
N GLN A 46 14.84 4.05 -9.76
CA GLN A 46 14.19 2.74 -9.65
C GLN A 46 12.71 2.83 -10.03
N ASP A 47 12.32 1.95 -10.93
CA ASP A 47 10.94 1.80 -11.33
C ASP A 47 10.10 1.18 -10.21
N LEU A 48 8.98 1.83 -9.92
CA LEU A 48 7.99 1.37 -8.95
C LEU A 48 6.88 0.53 -9.57
N SER A 49 6.84 0.39 -10.90
CA SER A 49 5.77 -0.29 -11.65
C SER A 49 5.76 -1.82 -11.52
N GLY A 50 6.65 -2.40 -10.70
CA GLY A 50 6.80 -3.85 -10.54
C GLY A 50 5.69 -4.50 -9.72
N SER A 51 5.29 -5.73 -10.08
CA SER A 51 4.33 -6.50 -9.28
C SER A 51 4.99 -7.13 -8.03
N TYR A 52 5.14 -6.32 -6.98
CA TYR A 52 5.65 -6.75 -5.66
C TYR A 52 4.87 -7.89 -5.02
N PHE A 53 3.62 -8.03 -5.43
CA PHE A 53 2.65 -8.91 -4.79
C PHE A 53 2.37 -10.20 -5.58
N SER A 54 2.79 -10.29 -6.85
CA SER A 54 2.60 -11.46 -7.72
C SER A 54 3.09 -12.80 -7.16
N ARG A 55 3.98 -12.77 -6.17
CA ARG A 55 4.67 -13.95 -5.67
C ARG A 55 4.01 -14.60 -4.45
N PHE A 56 2.86 -14.16 -3.98
CA PHE A 56 2.18 -14.86 -2.88
C PHE A 56 0.67 -14.82 -3.04
N HIS A 57 -0.05 -15.74 -2.41
CA HIS A 57 -1.51 -15.81 -2.57
C HIS A 57 -2.21 -14.85 -1.63
N CYS A 58 -2.18 -15.12 -0.32
CA CYS A 58 -2.89 -14.31 0.67
C CYS A 58 -2.04 -14.17 1.93
N SER A 59 -1.85 -12.92 2.36
CA SER A 59 -1.19 -12.61 3.62
C SER A 59 -2.21 -12.60 4.77
N PRO A 60 -1.85 -13.09 5.97
CA PRO A 60 -2.70 -12.99 7.17
C PRO A 60 -2.64 -11.61 7.83
N ILE A 61 -1.95 -10.64 7.23
CA ILE A 61 -1.77 -9.30 7.78
C ILE A 61 -3.12 -8.58 7.91
N GLU A 62 -3.33 -8.05 9.11
CA GLU A 62 -4.49 -7.27 9.54
C GLU A 62 -4.15 -5.76 9.60
N THR A 63 -2.88 -5.41 9.84
CA THR A 63 -2.39 -4.03 9.86
C THR A 63 -1.10 -3.91 9.05
N LEU A 64 -1.11 -3.05 8.03
CA LEU A 64 0.03 -2.79 7.16
C LEU A 64 0.39 -1.30 7.16
N ILE A 65 1.65 -0.98 7.42
CA ILE A 65 2.21 0.37 7.37
C ILE A 65 3.41 0.38 6.43
N ILE A 66 3.32 1.19 5.36
CA ILE A 66 4.33 1.34 4.32
C ILE A 66 4.91 2.76 4.41
N ASN A 67 6.17 2.81 4.85
CA ASN A 67 6.96 4.03 4.99
C ASN A 67 8.03 4.09 3.90
N GLY A 68 7.59 4.29 2.67
CA GLY A 68 8.46 4.44 1.52
C GLY A 68 7.62 4.78 0.28
N PRO A 69 8.26 5.16 -0.84
CA PRO A 69 7.55 5.45 -2.08
C PRO A 69 6.70 4.27 -2.54
N PHE A 70 5.41 4.52 -2.77
CA PHE A 70 4.43 3.52 -3.18
C PHE A 70 3.56 4.10 -4.31
N SER A 71 3.48 3.37 -5.42
CA SER A 71 2.72 3.80 -6.58
C SER A 71 1.26 3.34 -6.51
N ASN A 72 0.31 4.21 -6.89
CA ASN A 72 -1.12 3.96 -6.71
C ASN A 72 -1.69 2.85 -7.60
N ASP A 73 -1.09 2.55 -8.75
CA ASP A 73 -1.39 1.42 -9.64
C ASP A 73 -1.25 0.06 -8.92
N LEU A 74 -0.41 -0.02 -7.89
CA LEU A 74 -0.18 -1.22 -7.11
C LEU A 74 -1.26 -1.49 -6.06
N LEU A 75 -2.16 -0.53 -5.82
CA LEU A 75 -3.20 -0.67 -4.78
C LEU A 75 -4.07 -1.89 -5.03
N ASN A 76 -4.51 -2.14 -6.27
CA ASN A 76 -5.36 -3.30 -6.56
C ASN A 76 -4.65 -4.61 -6.19
N ASN A 77 -3.38 -4.75 -6.58
CA ASN A 77 -2.58 -5.92 -6.23
C ASN A 77 -2.39 -6.04 -4.72
N LEU A 78 -2.02 -4.96 -4.03
CA LEU A 78 -1.89 -4.95 -2.58
C LEU A 78 -3.19 -5.41 -1.91
N LEU A 79 -4.33 -4.87 -2.30
CA LEU A 79 -5.60 -5.17 -1.66
C LEU A 79 -6.06 -6.61 -1.94
N TYR A 80 -5.85 -7.11 -3.16
CA TYR A 80 -6.12 -8.50 -3.53
C TYR A 80 -5.38 -9.51 -2.63
N HIS A 81 -4.11 -9.23 -2.33
CA HIS A 81 -3.25 -10.14 -1.58
C HIS A 81 -3.41 -10.05 -0.05
N PHE A 82 -4.17 -9.09 0.46
CA PHE A 82 -4.36 -8.84 1.89
C PHE A 82 -5.85 -8.83 2.27
N PRO A 83 -6.57 -9.96 2.11
CA PRO A 83 -8.02 -10.00 2.30
C PRO A 83 -8.49 -9.76 3.75
N LYS A 84 -7.58 -9.87 4.72
CA LYS A 84 -7.85 -9.63 6.15
C LYS A 84 -7.42 -8.23 6.62
N LEU A 85 -7.02 -7.36 5.70
CA LEU A 85 -6.49 -6.05 6.07
C LEU A 85 -7.60 -5.19 6.67
N HIS A 86 -7.38 -4.73 7.89
CA HIS A 86 -8.26 -3.82 8.62
C HIS A 86 -7.72 -2.39 8.65
N HIS A 87 -6.40 -2.25 8.64
CA HIS A 87 -5.72 -0.96 8.68
C HIS A 87 -4.61 -0.91 7.64
N LEU A 88 -4.67 0.10 6.78
CA LEU A 88 -3.65 0.42 5.79
C LEU A 88 -3.12 1.83 6.01
N SER A 89 -1.81 1.97 6.10
CA SER A 89 -1.13 3.27 6.11
C SER A 89 -0.04 3.31 5.06
N ILE A 90 -0.07 4.33 4.19
CA ILE A 90 0.93 4.58 3.15
C ILE A 90 1.41 6.02 3.29
N ASN A 91 2.69 6.20 3.64
CA ASN A 91 3.25 7.50 3.97
C ASN A 91 3.87 8.25 2.79
N TYR A 92 3.86 7.67 1.59
CA TYR A 92 4.30 8.32 0.37
C TYR A 92 3.61 7.68 -0.84
N LEU A 93 2.35 8.05 -1.08
CA LEU A 93 1.58 7.58 -2.23
C LEU A 93 1.82 8.51 -3.43
N THR A 94 2.29 7.95 -4.54
CA THR A 94 2.52 8.69 -5.80
C THR A 94 1.52 8.29 -6.87
N ALA A 95 1.26 9.20 -7.80
CA ALA A 95 0.54 8.87 -9.02
C ALA A 95 1.36 7.90 -9.89
N SER A 96 0.67 6.94 -10.50
CA SER A 96 1.19 6.10 -11.57
C SER A 96 1.67 6.96 -12.74
N ARG A 97 2.71 6.50 -13.43
CA ARG A 97 3.16 7.10 -14.69
C ARG A 97 2.25 6.75 -15.86
N ASP A 98 1.54 5.62 -15.78
CA ASP A 98 0.56 5.20 -16.77
C ASP A 98 -0.85 5.61 -16.32
N GLU A 99 -1.40 6.61 -16.99
CA GLU A 99 -2.78 7.09 -16.77
C GLU A 99 -3.85 6.14 -17.36
N ASN A 100 -3.43 5.18 -18.19
CA ASN A 100 -4.33 4.30 -18.98
C ASN A 100 -4.62 2.94 -18.34
N SER A 101 -4.12 2.64 -17.14
CA SER A 101 -4.44 1.36 -16.49
C SER A 101 -5.87 1.39 -15.95
N GLU A 102 -6.80 0.76 -16.67
CA GLU A 102 -8.16 0.52 -16.20
C GLU A 102 -8.08 -0.20 -14.85
N THR A 103 -8.51 0.50 -13.80
CA THR A 103 -8.44 -0.01 -12.44
C THR A 103 -9.71 -0.81 -12.18
N HIS A 104 -9.70 -2.09 -12.55
CA HIS A 104 -10.82 -2.96 -12.22
C HIS A 104 -10.72 -3.35 -10.74
N ALA A 105 -11.71 -2.92 -9.95
CA ALA A 105 -11.79 -3.28 -8.54
C ALA A 105 -12.01 -4.80 -8.41
N THR A 106 -11.00 -5.53 -7.94
CA THR A 106 -11.15 -6.94 -7.57
C THR A 106 -11.46 -7.04 -6.08
N SER A 107 -12.71 -7.41 -5.77
CA SER A 107 -13.21 -7.82 -4.44
C SER A 107 -13.28 -6.73 -3.36
N LEU A 108 -14.49 -6.42 -2.90
CA LEU A 108 -14.78 -5.62 -1.70
C LEU A 108 -13.94 -6.11 -0.50
N LEU A 109 -12.98 -5.30 -0.06
CA LEU A 109 -12.31 -5.50 1.24
C LEU A 109 -13.27 -5.09 2.36
N LYS A 110 -14.26 -5.92 2.65
CA LYS A 110 -15.27 -5.69 3.71
C LYS A 110 -14.65 -5.42 5.09
N HIS A 111 -13.39 -5.79 5.28
CA HIS A 111 -12.67 -5.71 6.53
C HIS A 111 -11.83 -4.43 6.68
N LEU A 112 -11.51 -3.73 5.59
CA LEU A 112 -10.67 -2.53 5.64
C LEU A 112 -11.47 -1.38 6.21
N LYS A 113 -11.12 -0.93 7.41
CA LYS A 113 -11.85 0.12 8.14
C LYS A 113 -11.06 1.41 8.29
N TYR A 114 -9.74 1.32 8.32
CA TYR A 114 -8.87 2.46 8.58
C TYR A 114 -7.86 2.62 7.45
N VAL A 115 -7.87 3.78 6.79
CA VAL A 115 -6.95 4.12 5.72
C VAL A 115 -6.27 5.45 6.03
N SER A 116 -4.94 5.48 6.01
CA SER A 116 -4.14 6.67 6.19
C SER A 116 -3.18 6.86 5.03
N LEU A 117 -3.33 7.95 4.28
CA LEU A 117 -2.56 8.22 3.07
C LEU A 117 -1.86 9.57 3.15
N LYS A 118 -0.55 9.59 2.87
CA LYS A 118 0.17 10.82 2.59
C LYS A 118 0.44 10.92 1.09
N LEU A 119 -0.24 11.85 0.45
CA LEU A 119 -0.31 12.03 -0.99
C LEU A 119 0.85 12.90 -1.47
N TYR A 120 1.52 12.47 -2.53
CA TYR A 120 2.60 13.20 -3.17
C TYR A 120 2.29 13.37 -4.65
N LEU A 121 1.97 14.61 -5.06
CA LEU A 121 1.61 14.98 -6.44
C LEU A 121 0.42 14.19 -6.99
N ILE A 122 -0.61 13.95 -6.17
CA ILE A 122 -1.88 13.34 -6.59
C ILE A 122 -2.96 14.42 -6.56
N ALA A 123 -3.46 14.77 -7.74
CA ALA A 123 -4.58 15.70 -7.90
C ALA A 123 -5.85 15.16 -7.25
N PHE A 124 -6.71 16.05 -6.74
CA PHE A 124 -7.93 15.67 -6.03
C PHE A 124 -8.84 14.71 -6.82
N ASN A 125 -9.07 14.97 -8.11
CA ASN A 125 -9.87 14.11 -8.98
C ASN A 125 -9.33 12.67 -9.06
N LYS A 126 -8.01 12.51 -9.10
CA LYS A 126 -7.38 11.18 -9.09
C LYS A 126 -7.52 10.50 -7.74
N PHE A 127 -7.40 11.26 -6.65
CA PHE A 127 -7.64 10.75 -5.31
C PHE A 127 -9.10 10.29 -5.12
N GLU A 128 -10.07 11.08 -5.59
CA GLU A 128 -11.48 10.71 -5.55
C GLU A 128 -11.73 9.38 -6.25
N GLN A 129 -11.15 9.19 -7.45
CA GLN A 129 -11.21 7.91 -8.17
C GLN A 129 -10.63 6.75 -7.34
N ILE A 130 -9.48 6.95 -6.67
CA ILE A 130 -8.85 5.93 -5.81
C ILE A 130 -9.81 5.55 -4.67
N VAL A 131 -10.39 6.54 -3.98
CA VAL A 131 -11.30 6.31 -2.86
C VAL A 131 -12.55 5.56 -3.32
N GLN A 132 -13.18 6.00 -4.40
CA GLN A 132 -14.36 5.35 -4.97
C GLN A 132 -14.07 3.92 -5.42
N THR A 133 -12.87 3.66 -5.94
CA THR A 133 -12.50 2.33 -6.46
C THR A 133 -12.16 1.34 -5.33
N PHE A 134 -11.46 1.78 -4.29
CA PHE A 134 -10.83 0.87 -3.32
C PHE A 134 -11.36 0.98 -1.89
N PHE A 135 -11.91 2.12 -1.50
CA PHE A 135 -12.12 2.47 -0.10
C PHE A 135 -13.59 2.81 0.21
N GLY A 136 -14.54 2.23 -0.52
CA GLY A 136 -15.96 2.51 -0.33
C GLY A 136 -16.54 2.17 1.05
N ASP A 137 -15.97 1.20 1.77
CA ASP A 137 -16.49 0.68 3.04
C ASP A 137 -15.69 1.11 4.30
N ILE A 138 -14.76 2.07 4.15
CA ILE A 138 -13.90 2.49 5.27
C ILE A 138 -14.68 3.35 6.28
N GLU A 139 -14.27 3.28 7.55
CA GLU A 139 -14.84 4.08 8.63
C GLU A 139 -14.01 5.34 8.90
N VAL A 140 -12.69 5.26 8.68
CA VAL A 140 -11.77 6.37 8.93
C VAL A 140 -10.82 6.53 7.76
N LEU A 141 -10.87 7.71 7.17
CA LEU A 141 -9.93 8.19 6.16
C LEU A 141 -9.08 9.31 6.76
N ARG A 142 -7.76 9.14 6.75
CA ARG A 142 -6.80 10.21 7.08
C ARG A 142 -5.98 10.53 5.87
N ILE A 143 -5.95 11.79 5.49
CA ILE A 143 -5.15 12.26 4.37
C ILE A 143 -4.19 13.35 4.81
N SER A 144 -3.05 13.40 4.13
CA SER A 144 -2.11 14.51 4.21
C SER A 144 -1.60 14.78 2.80
N THR A 145 -1.74 16.01 2.34
CA THR A 145 -1.31 16.45 1.00
C THR A 145 -0.46 17.72 1.14
N GLN A 146 0.32 18.06 0.11
CA GLN A 146 1.24 19.20 0.12
C GLN A 146 0.93 20.27 -0.94
N TYR A 147 0.12 19.97 -1.97
CA TYR A 147 0.16 20.76 -3.21
C TYR A 147 -1.17 21.02 -3.92
N ASP A 148 -2.32 20.80 -3.29
CA ASP A 148 -3.61 21.01 -3.97
C ASP A 148 -4.65 21.62 -3.01
N THR A 149 -5.04 22.87 -3.27
CA THR A 149 -6.04 23.59 -2.48
C THR A 149 -7.44 23.01 -2.65
N ALA A 150 -7.71 22.23 -3.70
CA ALA A 150 -9.00 21.58 -3.89
C ALA A 150 -9.36 20.63 -2.74
N TYR A 151 -8.35 20.13 -2.00
CA TYR A 151 -8.57 19.34 -0.79
C TYR A 151 -9.08 20.17 0.40
N LEU A 152 -9.00 21.50 0.36
CA LEU A 152 -9.54 22.39 1.40
C LEU A 152 -11.03 22.64 1.23
N ASP A 153 -11.54 22.48 0.00
CA ASP A 153 -12.94 22.72 -0.37
C ASP A 153 -13.79 21.43 -0.36
N ALA A 154 -13.19 20.29 0.03
CA ALA A 154 -13.77 18.94 0.00
C ALA A 154 -14.46 18.51 1.30
#